data_AF-A0A9W3AHA6-F1
#
_entry.id   AF-A0A9W3AHA6-F1
#
_cell.length_a   1.000
_cell.length_b   1.000
_cell.length_c   1.000
_cell.angle_alpha   90.00
_cell.angle_beta   90.00
_cell.angle_gamma   90.00
#
_symmetry.space_group_name_H-M   'P 1'
#
loop_
_entity.id
_entity.type
_entity.pdbx_description
1 polymer ?
#
loop_
_entity_poly.entity_id
_entity_poly.type
_entity_poly.pdbx_seq_one_letter_code
_entity_poly.pdbx_strand_id
1 'polypeptide(L)'
;MLLVKSRIMAYHEPPKDIQDAQYNTKKRLIERRKLLQGQNLTSEKEDTEKEKHAKLIGQLKAAEARNRLRTIRLRYQANKAQEISHLIACQPVALKAVRLQALVPPHSEIKEKGDLLDKFSRHRVEALLNDMKGLLTNRVN
;
A
#
# COMPACT_ATOMS: atom_id res chain seq x y z
N MET A 1 50.58 45.11 24.49
CA MET A 1 50.17 44.70 25.86
C MET A 1 48.73 44.19 25.96
N LEU A 2 47.73 44.86 25.38
CA LEU A 2 46.30 44.47 25.50
C LEU A 2 46.00 43.04 25.02
N LEU A 3 46.67 42.59 23.97
CA LEU A 3 46.46 41.27 23.36
C LEU A 3 46.99 40.10 24.21
N VAL A 4 48.03 40.35 25.01
CA VAL A 4 48.56 39.38 25.98
C VAL A 4 47.65 39.32 27.20
N LYS A 5 47.19 40.49 27.68
CA LYS A 5 46.23 40.61 28.78
C LYS A 5 44.90 39.92 28.47
N SER A 6 44.36 40.07 27.26
CA SER A 6 43.13 39.39 26.86
C SER A 6 43.29 37.86 26.78
N ARG A 7 44.44 37.36 26.31
CA ARG A 7 44.74 35.92 26.32
C ARG A 7 44.81 35.35 27.74
N ILE A 8 45.47 36.06 28.67
CA ILE A 8 45.57 35.64 30.07
C ILE A 8 44.19 35.66 30.74
N MET A 9 43.38 36.70 30.48
CA MET A 9 42.03 36.84 31.01
C MET A 9 41.04 35.78 30.50
N ALA A 10 41.32 35.12 29.38
CA ALA A 10 40.49 34.02 28.89
C ALA A 10 40.60 32.75 29.74
N TYR A 11 41.68 32.60 30.52
CA TYR A 11 41.90 31.46 31.43
C TYR A 11 41.53 31.77 32.88
N HIS A 12 41.20 33.04 33.19
CA HIS A 12 40.68 33.39 34.50
C HIS A 12 39.19 33.08 34.57
N GLU A 13 38.76 32.54 35.71
CA GLU A 13 37.33 32.31 35.94
C GLU A 13 36.57 33.65 35.90
N PRO A 14 35.49 33.72 35.10
CA PRO A 14 34.70 34.93 35.04
C PRO A 14 34.05 35.21 36.40
N PRO A 15 33.79 36.47 36.72
CA PRO A 15 33.09 36.85 37.95
C PRO A 15 31.69 36.22 37.99
N LYS A 16 31.19 36.02 39.21
CA LYS A 16 29.96 35.25 39.49
C LYS A 16 28.74 35.72 38.69
N ASP A 17 28.55 37.03 38.55
CA ASP A 17 27.45 37.61 37.78
C ASP A 17 27.50 37.23 36.29
N ILE A 18 28.70 37.16 35.71
CA ILE A 18 28.90 36.74 34.32
C ILE A 18 28.70 35.24 34.19
N GLN A 19 29.13 34.44 35.18
CA GLN A 19 28.86 33.00 35.21
C GLN A 19 27.36 32.70 35.25
N ASP A 20 26.60 33.42 36.09
CA ASP A 20 25.15 33.28 36.20
C ASP A 20 24.44 33.68 34.89
N ALA A 21 24.88 34.77 34.26
CA ALA A 21 24.36 35.20 32.95
C ALA A 21 24.66 34.17 31.83
N GLN A 22 25.87 33.60 31.82
CA GLN A 22 26.26 32.54 30.88
C GLN A 22 25.45 31.26 31.10
N TYR A 23 25.26 30.86 32.35
CA TYR A 23 24.46 29.69 32.72
C TYR A 23 23.00 29.86 32.29
N ASN A 24 22.39 31.00 32.61
CA ASN A 24 21.01 31.30 32.21
C ASN A 24 20.84 31.33 30.68
N THR A 25 21.82 31.84 29.96
CA THR A 25 21.81 31.84 28.48
C THR A 25 21.92 30.43 27.92
N LYS A 26 22.85 29.62 28.43
CA LYS A 26 23.00 28.21 28.02
C LYS A 26 21.75 27.39 28.32
N LYS A 27 21.15 27.56 29.50
CA LYS A 27 19.89 26.91 29.89
C LYS A 27 18.77 27.23 28.91
N ARG A 28 18.59 28.51 28.56
CA ARG A 28 17.59 28.97 27.57
C ARG A 28 17.79 28.34 26.19
N LEU A 29 19.04 28.24 25.73
CA LEU A 29 19.36 27.62 24.44
C LEU A 29 19.04 26.12 24.43
N ILE A 30 19.34 25.41 25.52
CA ILE A 30 19.03 23.99 25.66
C ILE A 30 17.51 23.76 25.67
N GLU A 31 16.76 24.55 26.44
CA GLU A 31 15.29 24.49 26.48
C GLU A 31 14.69 24.77 25.09
N ARG A 32 15.18 25.80 24.40
CA ARG A 32 14.72 26.14 23.05
C ARG A 32 15.04 25.04 22.04
N ARG A 33 16.20 24.40 22.14
CA ARG A 33 16.58 23.24 21.30
C ARG A 33 15.65 22.06 21.55
N LYS A 34 15.30 21.76 22.80
CA LYS A 34 14.36 20.68 23.15
C LYS A 34 12.96 20.94 22.60
N LEU A 35 12.47 22.18 22.68
CA LEU A 35 11.17 22.57 22.11
C LEU A 35 11.14 22.39 20.59
N LEU A 36 12.18 22.85 19.89
CA LEU A 36 12.29 22.69 18.42
C LEU A 36 12.42 21.22 18.01
N GLN A 37 13.21 20.42 18.73
CA GLN A 37 13.29 18.97 18.47
C GLN A 37 11.96 18.27 18.70
N GLY A 38 11.23 18.63 19.76
CA GLY A 38 9.89 18.10 20.02
C GLY A 38 8.92 18.42 18.89
N GLN A 39 8.90 19.68 18.43
CA GLN A 39 8.04 20.14 17.33
C GLN A 39 8.37 19.48 15.99
N ASN A 40 9.67 19.33 15.66
CA ASN A 40 10.08 18.65 14.43
C ASN A 40 9.66 17.17 14.44
N LEU A 41 9.86 16.48 15.58
CA LEU A 41 9.47 15.08 15.72
C LEU A 41 7.95 14.87 15.62
N THR A 42 7.15 15.81 16.12
CA THR A 42 5.68 15.76 15.95
C THR A 42 5.28 16.01 14.50
N SER A 43 5.89 16.99 13.82
CA SER A 43 5.61 17.28 12.41
C SER A 43 5.96 16.09 11.51
N GLU A 44 7.14 15.49 11.69
CA GLU A 44 7.56 14.31 10.92
C GLU A 44 6.61 13.13 11.11
N LYS A 45 6.15 12.89 12.34
CA LYS A 45 5.15 11.85 12.62
C LYS A 45 3.84 12.13 11.90
N GLU A 46 3.32 13.35 12.00
CA GLU A 46 2.08 13.74 11.32
C GLU A 46 2.17 13.59 9.80
N ASP A 47 3.31 13.94 9.21
CA ASP A 47 3.52 13.84 7.77
C ASP A 47 3.61 12.38 7.32
N THR A 48 4.28 11.51 8.09
CA THR A 48 4.28 10.07 7.79
C THR A 48 2.88 9.43 7.89
N GLU A 49 2.05 9.86 8.83
CA GLU A 49 0.67 9.37 8.93
C GLU A 49 -0.19 9.88 7.76
N LYS A 50 -0.05 11.15 7.37
CA LYS A 50 -0.74 11.69 6.18
C LYS A 50 -0.37 10.94 4.90
N GLU A 51 0.91 10.58 4.73
CA GLU A 51 1.36 9.77 3.60
C GLU A 51 0.76 8.37 3.59
N LYS A 52 0.71 7.70 4.75
CA LYS A 52 0.04 6.39 4.90
C LYS A 52 -1.44 6.48 4.54
N HIS A 53 -2.13 7.52 5.03
CA HIS A 53 -3.53 7.77 4.72
C HIS A 53 -3.74 8.04 3.22
N ALA A 54 -2.90 8.87 2.60
CA ALA A 54 -2.97 9.15 1.17
C ALA A 54 -2.76 7.87 0.33
N LYS A 55 -1.79 7.02 0.72
CA LYS A 55 -1.55 5.73 0.07
C LYS A 55 -2.74 4.79 0.21
N LEU A 56 -3.34 4.71 1.40
CA LEU A 56 -4.53 3.91 1.65
C LEU A 56 -5.71 4.39 0.81
N ILE A 57 -5.97 5.69 0.77
CA ILE A 57 -7.02 6.29 -0.07
C ILE A 57 -6.78 5.97 -1.54
N GLY A 58 -5.53 6.06 -2.02
CA GLY A 58 -5.16 5.70 -3.39
C GLY A 58 -5.46 4.24 -3.72
N GLN A 59 -5.13 3.32 -2.80
CA GLN A 59 -5.43 1.90 -2.94
C GLN A 59 -6.93 1.62 -2.97
N LEU A 60 -7.69 2.22 -2.05
CA LEU A 60 -9.15 2.07 -1.99
C LEU A 60 -9.82 2.61 -3.26
N LYS A 61 -9.40 3.78 -3.74
CA LYS A 61 -9.92 4.38 -4.98
C LYS A 61 -9.60 3.52 -6.21
N ALA A 62 -8.40 2.95 -6.28
CA ALA A 62 -8.04 2.03 -7.36
C ALA A 62 -8.86 0.73 -7.32
N ALA A 63 -9.09 0.18 -6.12
CA ALA A 63 -9.93 -1.00 -5.93
C ALA A 63 -11.38 -0.71 -6.34
N GLU A 64 -11.92 0.45 -5.95
CA GLU A 64 -13.27 0.88 -6.32
C GLU A 64 -13.40 1.04 -7.85
N ALA A 65 -12.45 1.71 -8.51
CA ALA A 65 -12.48 1.89 -9.95
C ALA A 65 -12.48 0.54 -10.71
N ARG A 66 -11.66 -0.41 -10.26
CA ARG A 66 -11.64 -1.79 -10.79
C ARG A 66 -12.97 -2.48 -10.57
N ASN A 67 -13.57 -2.33 -9.39
CA ASN A 67 -14.86 -2.93 -9.08
C ASN A 67 -15.99 -2.33 -9.95
N ARG A 68 -16.02 -1.01 -10.12
CA ARG A 68 -16.96 -0.33 -11.03
C ARG A 68 -16.84 -0.86 -12.46
N LEU A 69 -15.61 -0.97 -12.98
CA LEU A 69 -15.36 -1.51 -14.32
C LEU A 69 -15.83 -2.98 -14.43
N ARG A 70 -15.55 -3.80 -13.41
CA ARG A 70 -16.01 -5.20 -13.35
C ARG A 70 -17.53 -5.27 -13.41
N THR A 71 -18.24 -4.48 -12.60
CA THR A 71 -19.70 -4.44 -12.58
C THR A 71 -20.27 -4.04 -13.93
N ILE A 72 -19.69 -3.03 -14.60
CA ILE A 72 -20.12 -2.63 -15.94
C ILE A 72 -19.91 -3.76 -16.95
N ARG A 73 -18.75 -4.43 -16.92
CA ARG A 73 -18.46 -5.56 -17.81
C ARG A 73 -19.43 -6.72 -17.59
N LEU A 74 -19.71 -7.08 -16.35
CA LEU A 74 -20.67 -8.13 -16.00
C LEU A 74 -22.09 -7.78 -16.47
N ARG A 75 -22.54 -6.55 -16.24
CA ARG A 75 -23.84 -6.07 -16.73
C ARG A 75 -23.92 -6.10 -18.25
N TYR A 76 -22.88 -5.63 -18.94
CA TYR A 76 -22.82 -5.67 -20.40
C TYR A 76 -22.90 -7.10 -20.93
N GLN A 77 -22.13 -8.03 -20.34
CA GLN A 77 -22.17 -9.44 -20.72
C GLN A 77 -23.57 -10.05 -20.50
N ALA A 78 -24.19 -9.79 -19.35
CA ALA A 78 -25.53 -10.26 -19.04
C ALA A 78 -26.57 -9.70 -20.03
N ASN A 79 -26.57 -8.39 -20.27
CA ASN A 79 -27.48 -7.74 -21.20
C ASN A 79 -27.29 -8.27 -22.64
N LYS A 80 -26.04 -8.37 -23.09
CA LYS A 80 -25.71 -8.93 -24.41
C LYS A 80 -26.24 -10.36 -24.57
N ALA A 81 -26.06 -11.21 -23.55
CA ALA A 81 -26.56 -12.58 -23.58
C ALA A 81 -28.11 -12.61 -23.64
N GLN A 82 -28.77 -11.74 -22.88
CA GLN A 82 -30.23 -11.61 -22.89
C GLN A 82 -30.74 -11.12 -24.24
N GLU A 83 -30.11 -10.11 -24.84
CA GLU A 83 -30.46 -9.58 -26.16
C GLU A 83 -30.31 -10.64 -27.26
N ILE A 84 -29.19 -11.37 -27.28
CA ILE A 84 -28.97 -12.46 -28.24
C ILE A 84 -30.05 -13.55 -28.08
N SER A 85 -30.36 -13.92 -26.84
CA SER A 85 -31.39 -14.93 -26.55
C SER A 85 -32.77 -14.46 -27.02
N HIS A 86 -33.08 -13.18 -26.80
CA HIS A 86 -34.32 -12.57 -27.29
C HIS A 86 -34.37 -12.55 -28.82
N LEU A 87 -33.29 -12.16 -29.50
CA LEU A 87 -33.21 -12.18 -30.97
C LEU A 87 -33.43 -13.58 -31.55
N ILE A 88 -32.91 -14.62 -30.91
CA ILE A 88 -33.14 -16.02 -31.30
C ILE A 88 -34.62 -16.39 -31.10
N ALA A 89 -35.21 -16.01 -29.96
CA ALA A 89 -36.61 -16.31 -29.65
C ALA A 89 -37.60 -15.62 -30.59
N CYS A 90 -37.27 -14.41 -31.06
CA CYS A 90 -38.11 -13.65 -31.98
C CYS A 90 -37.99 -14.07 -33.46
N GLN A 91 -37.21 -15.10 -33.79
CA GLN A 91 -37.11 -15.55 -35.17
C GLN A 91 -38.44 -16.16 -35.64
N PRO A 92 -38.90 -15.84 -36.86
CA PRO A 92 -40.22 -16.26 -37.35
C PRO A 92 -40.31 -17.76 -37.65
N VAL A 93 -39.18 -18.46 -37.76
CA VAL A 93 -39.11 -19.89 -38.10
C VAL A 93 -38.09 -20.58 -37.20
N ALA A 94 -38.44 -21.74 -36.66
CA ALA A 94 -37.57 -22.52 -35.76
C ALA A 94 -36.19 -22.83 -36.38
N LEU A 95 -36.16 -23.18 -37.67
CA LEU A 95 -34.91 -23.44 -38.39
C LEU A 95 -34.00 -22.21 -38.49
N LYS A 96 -34.57 -20.98 -38.56
CA LYS A 96 -33.80 -19.74 -38.51
C LYS A 96 -33.25 -19.48 -37.10
N ALA A 97 -34.04 -19.74 -36.06
CA ALA A 97 -33.59 -19.65 -34.67
C ALA A 97 -32.40 -20.57 -34.39
N VAL A 98 -32.49 -21.83 -34.81
CA VAL A 98 -31.42 -22.83 -34.64
C VAL A 98 -30.15 -22.43 -35.41
N ARG A 99 -30.28 -21.96 -36.65
CA ARG A 99 -29.13 -21.46 -37.43
C ARG A 99 -28.47 -20.26 -36.76
N LEU A 100 -29.27 -19.31 -36.28
CA LEU A 100 -28.76 -18.13 -35.57
C LEU A 100 -28.02 -18.54 -34.30
N GLN A 101 -28.59 -19.45 -33.51
CA GLN A 101 -27.96 -20.00 -32.31
C GLN A 101 -26.61 -20.69 -32.62
N ALA A 102 -26.52 -21.43 -33.73
CA ALA A 102 -25.28 -22.11 -34.14
C ALA A 102 -24.15 -21.13 -34.55
N LEU A 103 -24.49 -19.91 -34.98
CA LEU A 103 -23.52 -18.86 -35.31
C LEU A 103 -23.06 -18.09 -34.07
N VAL A 104 -23.76 -18.18 -32.94
CA VAL A 104 -23.36 -17.52 -31.70
C VAL A 104 -22.18 -18.28 -31.09
N PRO A 105 -21.06 -17.59 -30.78
CA PRO A 105 -19.94 -18.23 -30.11
C PRO A 105 -20.38 -18.88 -28.79
N PRO A 106 -19.98 -20.13 -28.52
CA PRO A 106 -20.31 -20.77 -27.26
C PRO A 106 -19.70 -19.96 -26.12
N HIS A 107 -20.52 -19.51 -25.17
CA HIS A 107 -20.01 -18.97 -23.92
C HIS A 107 -19.42 -20.13 -23.12
N SER A 108 -18.09 -20.19 -23.03
CA SER A 108 -17.46 -21.01 -22.02
C SER A 108 -17.85 -20.43 -20.67
N GLU A 109 -18.74 -21.11 -19.94
CA GLU A 109 -18.83 -20.91 -18.51
C GLU A 109 -17.41 -21.12 -17.98
N ILE A 110 -16.76 -20.05 -17.52
CA ILE A 110 -15.56 -20.17 -16.72
C ILE A 110 -16.05 -20.75 -15.40
N LYS A 111 -16.25 -22.07 -15.39
CA LYS A 111 -16.36 -22.79 -14.14
C LYS A 111 -15.03 -22.52 -13.45
N GLU A 112 -15.08 -21.77 -12.36
CA GLU A 112 -13.95 -21.72 -11.44
C GLU A 112 -13.64 -23.18 -11.12
N LYS A 113 -12.57 -23.69 -11.74
CA LYS A 113 -12.04 -24.99 -11.36
C LYS A 113 -11.55 -24.74 -9.94
N GLY A 114 -12.41 -25.04 -8.97
CA GLY A 114 -12.08 -24.90 -7.55
C GLY A 114 -10.77 -25.62 -7.26
N ASP A 115 -10.14 -25.28 -6.15
CA ASP A 115 -8.88 -25.94 -5.80
C ASP A 115 -9.10 -27.45 -5.68
N LEU A 116 -8.42 -28.20 -6.56
CA LEU A 116 -8.50 -29.65 -6.64
C LEU A 116 -7.57 -30.33 -5.61
N LEU A 117 -6.80 -29.55 -4.85
CA LEU A 117 -5.93 -30.08 -3.81
C LEU A 117 -6.75 -30.50 -2.59
N ASP A 118 -6.65 -31.79 -2.27
CA ASP A 118 -7.06 -32.31 -0.96
C ASP A 118 -6.23 -31.67 0.17
N LYS A 119 -6.76 -31.68 1.40
CA LYS A 119 -6.19 -31.00 2.57
C LYS A 119 -4.73 -31.41 2.82
N PHE A 120 -4.42 -32.69 2.66
CA PHE A 120 -3.04 -33.20 2.81
C PHE A 120 -2.12 -32.71 1.69
N SER A 121 -2.62 -32.71 0.46
CA SER A 121 -1.89 -32.22 -0.72
C SER A 121 -1.62 -30.73 -0.62
N ARG A 122 -2.59 -29.93 -0.15
CA ARG A 122 -2.42 -28.49 0.08
C ARG A 122 -1.37 -28.22 1.14
N HIS A 123 -1.45 -28.90 2.28
CA HIS A 123 -0.45 -28.77 3.35
C HIS A 123 0.96 -29.11 2.86
N ARG A 124 1.10 -30.17 2.06
CA ARG A 124 2.37 -30.53 1.45
C ARG A 124 2.88 -29.46 0.48
N VAL A 125 2.02 -28.93 -0.39
CA VAL A 125 2.38 -27.87 -1.33
C VAL A 125 2.81 -26.60 -0.59
N GLU A 126 2.09 -26.21 0.45
CA GLU A 126 2.46 -25.07 1.30
C GLU A 126 3.79 -25.30 2.02
N ALA A 127 4.04 -26.50 2.54
CA ALA A 127 5.31 -26.85 3.15
C ALA A 127 6.48 -26.76 2.16
N LEU A 128 6.26 -27.18 0.90
CA LEU A 128 7.27 -27.07 -0.17
C LEU A 128 7.49 -25.62 -0.62
N LEU A 129 6.45 -24.80 -0.68
CA LEU A 129 6.56 -23.37 -1.04
C LEU A 129 7.28 -22.57 0.04
N ASN A 130 7.07 -22.92 1.31
CA ASN A 130 7.69 -22.27 2.45
C ASN A 130 9.08 -22.83 2.79
N ASP A 131 9.60 -23.78 2.01
CA ASP A 131 10.92 -24.37 2.18
C ASP A 131 12.03 -23.43 1.69
N MET A 132 12.21 -22.32 2.41
CA MET A 132 13.20 -21.28 2.11
C MET A 132 14.66 -21.76 2.21
N LYS A 133 14.88 -22.87 2.91
CA LYS A 133 16.20 -23.45 3.15
C LYS A 133 16.49 -24.67 2.28
N GLY A 134 15.53 -25.10 1.44
CA GLY A 134 15.67 -26.24 0.55
C GLY A 134 15.78 -27.60 1.24
N LEU A 135 15.35 -27.74 2.50
CA LEU A 135 15.48 -29.00 3.26
C LEU A 135 14.54 -30.09 2.75
N LEU A 136 13.38 -29.72 2.20
CA LEU A 136 12.39 -30.64 1.66
C LEU A 136 12.56 -30.85 0.17
N THR A 137 13.04 -29.83 -0.56
CA THR A 137 13.13 -29.87 -2.02
C THR A 137 14.54 -30.09 -2.56
N ASN A 138 15.58 -30.06 -1.72
CA ASN A 138 17.00 -30.05 -2.11
C ASN A 138 17.30 -29.06 -3.25
N ARG A 139 16.46 -28.03 -3.44
CA ARG A 139 16.69 -26.95 -4.38
C ARG A 139 17.70 -26.04 -3.72
N VAL A 140 18.97 -26.40 -3.90
CA VAL A 140 20.11 -25.56 -3.54
C VAL A 140 19.97 -24.27 -4.35
N ASN A 141 19.96 -23.12 -3.67
CA ASN A 141 20.17 -21.82 -4.31
C ASN A 141 21.62 -21.69 -4.79
#